data_AF-A0A179CQN9-F1
#
_entry.id   AF-A0A179CQN9-F1
#
_cell.length_a   1.000
_cell.length_b   1.000
_cell.length_c   1.000
_cell.angle_alpha   90.00
_cell.angle_beta   90.00
_cell.angle_gamma   90.00
#
_symmetry.space_group_name_H-M   'P 1'
#
loop_
_entity.id
_entity.type
_entity.pdbx_description
1 polymer ?
#
loop_
_entity_poly.entity_id
_entity_poly.type
_entity_poly.pdbx_seq_one_letter_code
_entity_poly.pdbx_strand_id
1 'polypeptide(L)'
;MNDIEIAQQTEMEPIVDVAHKVGLTEDDLELYGKYKAKVSLPLKKKTQTKGKMILVTAVNPTPAGEGKSTVTIGLADAMSAIGKKTMVALREPSLGPVMGVKGGATGGGYSQVVPMEDINLHFTGDMHALTAANNTLAALIDNHIYQGNELGIDQRRVIWKRVLDINDRALRHTVIGLGGPTQGVPREDGFDITVASELMAVLCLATDLNDLKKRIGQIVIGYNFDREPVTVDQLGVTDAITLLLKDAIKPNLVQTLEHTPALVHGGPFANIAHGCNSIIATRTSMELADYTLTEAGFGADLGAEKFLDIVCPRLGKTPDAIVIVATVRALKMNGGVAKDNLNEENVEAVQKGYVNLQRHIRNMKRYGVPVVVAVNKFATDTDAELNQVIDLCKADNADAYISDGWAKGSKGVIDLAHAVVDACDQESDFKPLYQPEDSIEQKIETLVTKFYGGAKVEYSPKAKRQIKQFAKLGWDKMPVCMAKTQYSFSDNAKLLGAPTGFTVHIREFVPKLGAQFIVALTGNVLTMPGLPKVPAANGMHVDENGKISGLY
;
A
#
# COMPACT_ATOMS: atom_id res chain seq x y z
N MET A 1 -19.89 10.37 -17.60
CA MET A 1 -18.82 11.31 -17.18
C MET A 1 -17.61 10.48 -16.83
N ASN A 2 -16.42 10.97 -17.14
CA ASN A 2 -15.18 10.37 -16.63
C ASN A 2 -14.97 10.78 -15.16
N ASP A 3 -14.03 10.13 -14.47
CA ASP A 3 -13.83 10.32 -13.03
C ASP A 3 -13.43 11.76 -12.69
N ILE A 4 -12.57 12.39 -13.51
CA ILE A 4 -12.14 13.79 -13.29
C ILE A 4 -13.27 14.79 -13.49
N GLU A 5 -14.18 14.58 -14.44
CA GLU A 5 -15.36 15.42 -14.61
C GLU A 5 -16.27 15.38 -13.37
N ILE A 6 -16.46 14.20 -12.77
CA ILE A 6 -17.24 14.04 -11.54
C ILE A 6 -16.57 14.78 -10.39
N ALA A 7 -15.25 14.60 -10.22
CA ALA A 7 -14.49 15.28 -9.17
C ALA A 7 -14.53 16.81 -9.32
N GLN A 8 -14.37 17.34 -10.53
CA GLN A 8 -14.37 18.78 -10.81
C GLN A 8 -15.75 19.43 -10.67
N GLN A 9 -16.84 18.67 -10.83
CA GLN A 9 -18.21 19.17 -10.63
C GLN A 9 -18.63 19.17 -9.16
N THR A 10 -17.84 18.57 -8.27
CA THR A 10 -18.18 18.46 -6.85
C THR A 10 -17.90 19.76 -6.12
N GLU A 11 -18.91 20.30 -5.45
CA GLU A 11 -18.77 21.46 -4.57
C GLU A 11 -18.17 21.01 -3.24
N MET A 12 -16.85 21.09 -3.12
CA MET A 12 -16.13 20.67 -1.91
C MET A 12 -16.45 21.58 -0.71
N GLU A 13 -16.62 20.99 0.46
CA GLU A 13 -16.69 21.74 1.72
C GLU A 13 -15.31 22.29 2.09
N PRO A 14 -15.20 23.48 2.71
CA PRO A 14 -13.96 23.90 3.35
C PRO A 14 -13.43 22.82 4.29
N ILE A 15 -12.12 22.56 4.25
CA ILE A 15 -11.54 21.42 5.00
C ILE A 15 -11.72 21.56 6.52
N VAL A 16 -11.86 22.79 7.01
CA VAL A 16 -12.16 23.11 8.42
C VAL A 16 -13.53 22.55 8.81
N ASP A 17 -14.54 22.66 7.94
CA ASP A 17 -15.89 22.14 8.20
C ASP A 17 -15.90 20.60 8.20
N VAL A 18 -15.14 19.98 7.29
CA VAL A 18 -14.92 18.53 7.29
C VAL A 18 -14.22 18.08 8.58
N ALA A 19 -13.23 18.84 9.06
CA ALA A 19 -12.51 18.56 10.30
C ALA A 19 -13.42 18.67 11.54
N HIS A 20 -14.37 19.63 11.55
CA HIS A 20 -15.35 19.77 12.61
C HIS A 20 -16.24 18.54 12.78
N LYS A 21 -16.55 17.80 11.69
CA LYS A 21 -17.34 16.54 11.76
C LYS A 21 -16.69 15.48 12.65
N VAL A 22 -15.37 15.52 12.78
CA VAL A 22 -14.59 14.59 13.61
C VAL A 22 -14.09 15.19 14.92
N GLY A 23 -14.37 16.48 15.16
CA GLY A 23 -14.06 17.17 16.41
C GLY A 23 -12.65 17.79 16.46
N LEU A 24 -11.99 17.94 15.30
CA LEU A 24 -10.78 18.74 15.16
C LEU A 24 -11.16 20.22 15.09
N THR A 25 -10.26 21.10 15.55
CA THR A 25 -10.40 22.56 15.43
C THR A 25 -9.38 23.13 14.45
N GLU A 26 -9.52 24.40 14.04
CA GLU A 26 -8.52 25.07 13.20
C GLU A 26 -7.10 25.02 13.78
N ASP A 27 -7.00 25.09 15.11
CA ASP A 27 -5.74 24.99 15.86
C ASP A 27 -5.07 23.60 15.79
N ASP A 28 -5.79 22.59 15.30
CA ASP A 28 -5.27 21.24 15.04
C ASP A 28 -4.83 21.06 13.58
N LEU A 29 -4.99 22.07 12.72
CA LEU A 29 -4.80 21.99 11.28
C LEU A 29 -3.70 22.92 10.78
N GLU A 30 -2.92 22.43 9.82
CA GLU A 30 -2.00 23.22 9.00
C GLU A 30 -2.57 23.24 7.58
N LEU A 31 -3.19 24.34 7.17
CA LEU A 31 -3.95 24.43 5.92
C LEU A 31 -3.05 24.46 4.67
N TYR A 32 -3.43 23.68 3.65
CA TYR A 32 -2.84 23.67 2.31
C TYR A 32 -3.90 24.10 1.29
N GLY A 33 -4.16 25.40 1.25
CA GLY A 33 -5.32 25.95 0.55
C GLY A 33 -6.62 25.68 1.32
N LYS A 34 -7.76 25.68 0.61
CA LYS A 34 -9.09 25.61 1.24
C LYS A 34 -9.57 24.19 1.55
N TYR A 35 -9.09 23.20 0.82
CA TYR A 35 -9.68 21.85 0.76
C TYR A 35 -8.74 20.73 1.24
N LYS A 36 -7.58 21.08 1.80
CA LYS A 36 -6.58 20.13 2.30
C LYS A 36 -5.90 20.71 3.55
N ALA A 37 -5.54 19.86 4.49
CA ALA A 37 -4.76 20.27 5.66
C ALA A 37 -3.86 19.13 6.14
N LYS A 38 -2.76 19.44 6.82
CA LYS A 38 -2.06 18.48 7.68
C LYS A 38 -2.67 18.50 9.08
N VAL A 39 -2.82 17.33 9.70
CA VAL A 39 -3.30 17.21 11.08
C VAL A 39 -2.12 17.26 12.04
N SER A 40 -2.14 18.21 12.96
CA SER A 40 -1.13 18.36 14.00
C SER A 40 -1.21 17.23 15.02
N LEU A 41 -0.05 16.69 15.40
CA LEU A 41 0.06 15.60 16.36
C LEU A 41 1.03 15.99 17.50
N PRO A 42 0.79 15.52 18.75
CA PRO A 42 -0.35 14.71 19.17
C PRO A 42 -1.66 15.50 19.18
N LEU A 43 -2.80 14.81 19.04
CA LEU A 43 -4.13 15.44 19.11
C LEU A 43 -4.31 16.12 20.49
N LYS A 44 -4.72 17.39 20.49
CA LYS A 44 -4.91 18.17 21.74
C LYS A 44 -6.05 17.61 22.59
N LYS A 45 -7.13 17.17 21.94
CA LYS A 45 -8.30 16.59 22.58
C LYS A 45 -8.44 15.13 22.20
N LYS A 46 -8.48 14.26 23.22
CA LYS A 46 -8.84 12.86 23.02
C LYS A 46 -10.36 12.74 22.94
N THR A 47 -10.85 12.15 21.86
CA THR A 47 -12.27 11.80 21.71
C THR A 47 -12.44 10.33 22.10
N GLN A 48 -13.46 10.02 22.89
CA GLN A 48 -13.83 8.62 23.11
C GLN A 48 -14.57 8.13 21.86
N THR A 49 -14.01 7.12 21.20
CA THR A 49 -14.59 6.50 20.01
C THR A 49 -14.79 5.01 20.25
N LYS A 50 -15.60 4.36 19.40
CA LYS A 50 -15.61 2.89 19.33
C LYS A 50 -14.29 2.33 18.80
N GLY A 51 -13.56 3.14 18.02
CA GLY A 51 -12.27 2.81 17.45
C GLY A 51 -12.28 1.54 16.59
N LYS A 52 -13.39 1.22 15.91
CA LYS A 52 -13.52 0.03 15.06
C LYS A 52 -12.68 0.18 13.79
N MET A 53 -11.92 -0.84 13.42
CA MET A 53 -11.05 -0.81 12.23
C MET A 53 -11.49 -1.85 11.20
N ILE A 54 -11.72 -1.41 9.96
CA ILE A 54 -12.12 -2.26 8.84
C ILE A 54 -10.98 -2.29 7.83
N LEU A 55 -10.48 -3.49 7.53
CA LEU A 55 -9.49 -3.69 6.48
C LEU A 55 -10.18 -4.09 5.18
N VAL A 56 -10.05 -3.24 4.15
CA VAL A 56 -10.49 -3.55 2.80
C VAL A 56 -9.34 -4.14 1.99
N THR A 57 -9.56 -5.31 1.43
CA THR A 57 -8.62 -6.03 0.55
C THR A 57 -9.35 -6.49 -0.71
N ALA A 58 -8.69 -7.22 -1.59
CA ALA A 58 -9.28 -7.73 -2.82
C ALA A 58 -8.80 -9.14 -3.15
N VAL A 59 -9.41 -9.73 -4.18
CA VAL A 59 -8.83 -10.85 -4.93
C VAL A 59 -7.50 -10.46 -5.60
N ASN A 60 -6.81 -11.43 -6.21
CA ASN A 60 -5.60 -11.11 -6.98
C ASN A 60 -5.93 -10.10 -8.07
N PRO A 61 -5.13 -9.02 -8.23
CA PRO A 61 -5.36 -8.03 -9.26
C PRO A 61 -5.37 -8.65 -10.65
N THR A 62 -6.24 -8.13 -11.49
CA THR A 62 -6.38 -8.47 -12.90
C THR A 62 -6.30 -7.20 -13.74
N PRO A 63 -5.94 -7.30 -15.03
CA PRO A 63 -6.01 -6.15 -15.94
C PRO A 63 -7.39 -5.51 -16.09
N ALA A 64 -8.46 -6.14 -15.59
CA ALA A 64 -9.82 -5.62 -15.59
C ALA A 64 -10.06 -4.60 -14.46
N GLY A 65 -9.28 -4.66 -13.38
CA GLY A 65 -9.45 -3.85 -12.19
C GLY A 65 -10.54 -4.37 -11.25
N GLU A 66 -10.26 -4.28 -9.94
CA GLU A 66 -11.16 -4.77 -8.90
C GLU A 66 -11.97 -3.63 -8.27
N GLY A 67 -11.46 -2.39 -8.34
CA GLY A 67 -12.08 -1.22 -7.72
C GLY A 67 -12.02 -1.21 -6.20
N LYS A 68 -10.93 -1.74 -5.61
CA LYS A 68 -10.77 -1.81 -4.15
C LYS A 68 -10.93 -0.44 -3.47
N SER A 69 -10.18 0.57 -3.91
CA SER A 69 -10.28 1.93 -3.34
C SER A 69 -11.67 2.55 -3.54
N THR A 70 -12.32 2.26 -4.68
CA THR A 70 -13.70 2.66 -4.94
C THR A 70 -14.66 2.07 -3.90
N VAL A 71 -14.52 0.78 -3.58
CA VAL A 71 -15.34 0.14 -2.53
C VAL A 71 -14.98 0.68 -1.15
N THR A 72 -13.69 0.89 -0.84
CA THR A 72 -13.27 1.49 0.44
C THR A 72 -13.94 2.85 0.67
N ILE A 73 -13.94 3.71 -0.35
CA ILE A 73 -14.52 5.05 -0.26
C ILE A 73 -16.05 4.99 -0.22
N GLY A 74 -16.67 4.24 -1.14
CA GLY A 74 -18.13 4.12 -1.20
C GLY A 74 -18.73 3.47 0.05
N LEU A 75 -18.01 2.53 0.67
CA LEU A 75 -18.40 1.95 1.96
C LEU A 75 -18.29 2.97 3.09
N ALA A 76 -17.23 3.79 3.12
CA ALA A 76 -17.10 4.86 4.11
C ALA A 76 -18.25 5.87 3.99
N ASP A 77 -18.59 6.29 2.77
CA ASP A 77 -19.70 7.19 2.49
C ASP A 77 -21.04 6.58 2.89
N ALA A 78 -21.27 5.29 2.58
CA ALA A 78 -22.47 4.58 3.01
C ALA A 78 -22.57 4.45 4.53
N MET A 79 -21.47 4.18 5.23
CA MET A 79 -21.43 4.13 6.69
C MET A 79 -21.75 5.50 7.31
N SER A 80 -21.20 6.59 6.74
CA SER A 80 -21.57 7.96 7.11
C SER A 80 -23.06 8.23 6.87
N ALA A 81 -23.61 7.81 5.72
CA ALA A 81 -25.01 8.01 5.35
C ALA A 81 -25.99 7.27 6.28
N ILE A 82 -25.61 6.12 6.83
CA ILE A 82 -26.40 5.40 7.85
C ILE A 82 -26.13 5.88 9.29
N GLY A 83 -25.47 7.04 9.44
CA GLY A 83 -25.28 7.72 10.71
C GLY A 83 -24.11 7.22 11.56
N LYS A 84 -23.13 6.51 10.98
CA LYS A 84 -21.90 6.12 11.71
C LYS A 84 -20.83 7.19 11.53
N LYS A 85 -20.21 7.61 12.63
CA LYS A 85 -19.05 8.51 12.59
C LYS A 85 -17.86 7.77 11.97
N THR A 86 -17.57 8.06 10.71
CA THR A 86 -16.67 7.24 9.88
C THR A 86 -15.54 8.08 9.28
N MET A 87 -14.35 7.49 9.20
CA MET A 87 -13.21 8.05 8.48
C MET A 87 -12.55 6.99 7.62
N VAL A 88 -11.87 7.43 6.55
CA VAL A 88 -11.04 6.56 5.71
C VAL A 88 -9.56 6.94 5.83
N ALA A 89 -8.68 5.95 5.81
CA ALA A 89 -7.24 6.12 5.73
C ALA A 89 -6.73 5.43 4.45
N LEU A 90 -6.19 6.23 3.53
CA LEU A 90 -5.72 5.79 2.21
C LEU A 90 -4.25 6.13 1.98
N ARG A 91 -3.69 5.53 0.94
CA ARG A 91 -2.32 5.80 0.50
C ARG A 91 -2.28 6.97 -0.47
N GLU A 92 -1.22 7.76 -0.38
CA GLU A 92 -0.87 8.73 -1.40
C GLU A 92 -0.32 8.00 -2.64
N PRO A 93 -0.84 8.27 -3.85
CA PRO A 93 -0.29 7.72 -5.08
C PRO A 93 1.07 8.35 -5.41
N SER A 94 1.93 7.58 -6.07
CA SER A 94 3.17 8.10 -6.66
C SER A 94 2.87 8.92 -7.91
N LEU A 95 3.60 10.02 -8.11
CA LEU A 95 3.48 10.91 -9.26
C LEU A 95 3.88 10.22 -10.58
N GLY A 96 4.93 9.41 -10.55
CA GLY A 96 5.50 8.79 -11.76
C GLY A 96 4.50 7.99 -12.61
N PRO A 97 3.72 7.07 -12.01
CA PRO A 97 2.68 6.31 -12.71
C PRO A 97 1.61 7.15 -13.38
N VAL A 98 1.25 8.31 -12.83
CA VAL A 98 0.21 9.21 -13.38
C VAL A 98 0.57 9.63 -14.81
N MET A 99 1.85 9.90 -15.07
CA MET A 99 2.38 10.26 -16.39
C MET A 99 2.51 9.06 -17.35
N GLY A 100 2.47 7.84 -16.81
CA GLY A 100 2.70 6.58 -17.53
C GLY A 100 1.42 5.86 -17.92
N VAL A 101 0.76 5.22 -16.93
CA VAL A 101 -0.43 4.38 -17.12
C VAL A 101 -1.54 4.90 -16.20
N LYS A 102 -2.73 5.10 -16.78
CA LYS A 102 -3.93 5.55 -16.06
C LYS A 102 -4.29 4.53 -14.96
N GLY A 103 -4.06 4.87 -13.70
CA GLY A 103 -4.58 4.17 -12.53
C GLY A 103 -4.66 5.11 -11.33
N GLY A 104 -5.86 5.31 -10.77
CA GLY A 104 -6.10 6.27 -9.69
C GLY A 104 -6.22 5.57 -8.35
N ALA A 105 -5.50 6.05 -7.33
CA ALA A 105 -5.61 5.56 -5.94
C ALA A 105 -6.73 6.27 -5.15
N THR A 106 -7.40 7.24 -5.78
CA THR A 106 -8.41 8.12 -5.18
C THR A 106 -9.83 7.61 -5.36
N GLY A 107 -10.02 6.34 -5.75
CA GLY A 107 -11.35 5.77 -6.06
C GLY A 107 -11.76 5.95 -7.51
N GLY A 108 -13.07 5.94 -7.77
CA GLY A 108 -13.62 6.14 -9.12
C GLY A 108 -15.14 6.34 -9.11
N GLY A 109 -15.70 6.91 -10.17
CA GLY A 109 -17.13 7.18 -10.30
C GLY A 109 -17.63 8.13 -9.21
N TYR A 110 -18.72 7.78 -8.53
CA TYR A 110 -19.27 8.56 -7.41
C TYR A 110 -18.68 8.17 -6.04
N SER A 111 -17.61 7.36 -6.00
CA SER A 111 -16.89 7.01 -4.78
C SER A 111 -15.41 7.42 -4.93
N GLN A 112 -15.13 8.70 -4.70
CA GLN A 112 -13.80 9.29 -4.85
C GLN A 112 -13.39 10.14 -3.63
N VAL A 113 -12.08 10.28 -3.44
CA VAL A 113 -11.49 11.31 -2.56
C VAL A 113 -11.03 12.50 -3.40
N VAL A 114 -11.30 13.70 -2.91
CA VAL A 114 -11.04 14.98 -3.58
C VAL A 114 -10.29 15.95 -2.68
N PRO A 115 -9.49 16.89 -3.25
CA PRO A 115 -9.28 17.15 -4.69
C PRO A 115 -8.36 16.12 -5.37
N MET A 116 -8.86 15.47 -6.44
CA MET A 116 -8.20 14.34 -7.09
C MET A 116 -6.90 14.75 -7.79
N GLU A 117 -6.90 15.92 -8.42
CA GLU A 117 -5.74 16.48 -9.12
C GLU A 117 -4.56 16.71 -8.19
N ASP A 118 -4.80 17.26 -7.00
CA ASP A 118 -3.75 17.55 -6.05
C ASP A 118 -3.16 16.27 -5.49
N ILE A 119 -4.01 15.31 -5.11
CA ILE A 119 -3.60 14.01 -4.55
C ILE A 119 -2.72 13.23 -5.54
N ASN A 120 -3.03 13.30 -6.84
CA ASN A 120 -2.27 12.60 -7.88
C ASN A 120 -1.03 13.37 -8.36
N LEU A 121 -0.80 14.61 -7.90
CA LEU A 121 0.33 15.42 -8.31
C LEU A 121 1.31 15.65 -7.15
N HIS A 122 1.31 16.85 -6.59
CA HIS A 122 2.27 17.25 -5.55
C HIS A 122 1.69 17.16 -4.14
N PHE A 123 0.37 17.06 -4.05
CA PHE A 123 -0.41 17.02 -2.83
C PHE A 123 0.07 18.03 -1.77
N THR A 124 0.61 17.53 -0.66
CA THR A 124 1.19 18.34 0.44
C THR A 124 2.72 18.33 0.45
N GLY A 125 3.35 17.67 -0.52
CA GLY A 125 4.81 17.59 -0.68
C GLY A 125 5.48 16.43 0.05
N ASP A 126 4.74 15.43 0.54
CA ASP A 126 5.29 14.34 1.35
C ASP A 126 6.26 13.46 0.53
N MET A 127 5.92 13.15 -0.72
CA MET A 127 6.83 12.46 -1.66
C MET A 127 8.08 13.29 -1.98
N HIS A 128 7.96 14.61 -2.06
CA HIS A 128 9.12 15.50 -2.27
C HIS A 128 10.06 15.49 -1.07
N ALA A 129 9.51 15.57 0.15
CA ALA A 129 10.26 15.46 1.38
C ALA A 129 10.99 14.12 1.49
N LEU A 130 10.33 13.01 1.15
CA LEU A 130 10.94 11.68 1.09
C LEU A 130 12.05 11.59 0.05
N THR A 131 11.84 12.16 -1.14
CA THR A 131 12.86 12.20 -2.21
C THR A 131 14.08 12.98 -1.74
N ALA A 132 13.87 14.16 -1.15
CA ALA A 132 14.93 15.01 -0.62
C ALA A 132 15.69 14.32 0.52
N ALA A 133 14.99 13.70 1.47
CA ALA A 133 15.59 12.97 2.58
C ALA A 133 16.43 11.78 2.10
N ASN A 134 15.90 10.95 1.19
CA ASN A 134 16.60 9.81 0.63
C ASN A 134 17.89 10.23 -0.10
N ASN A 135 17.79 11.24 -0.96
CA ASN A 135 18.92 11.69 -1.77
C ASN A 135 19.93 12.49 -0.95
N THR A 136 19.50 13.18 0.12
CA THR A 136 20.41 13.78 1.10
C THR A 136 21.23 12.70 1.79
N LEU A 137 20.60 11.59 2.22
CA LEU A 137 21.34 10.46 2.78
C LEU A 137 22.33 9.88 1.76
N ALA A 138 21.93 9.70 0.51
CA ALA A 138 22.84 9.23 -0.55
C ALA A 138 24.04 10.17 -0.75
N ALA A 139 23.81 11.48 -0.75
CA ALA A 139 24.88 12.49 -0.85
C ALA A 139 25.81 12.46 0.35
N LEU A 140 25.29 12.28 1.57
CA LEU A 140 26.08 12.20 2.80
C LEU A 140 26.95 10.94 2.84
N ILE A 141 26.46 9.80 2.33
CA ILE A 141 27.26 8.58 2.16
C ILE A 141 28.45 8.83 1.24
N ASP A 142 28.19 9.40 0.04
CA ASP A 142 29.25 9.65 -0.94
C ASP A 142 30.24 10.71 -0.44
N ASN A 143 29.76 11.74 0.27
CA ASN A 143 30.61 12.72 0.92
C ASN A 143 31.50 12.10 2.00
N HIS A 144 30.97 11.20 2.83
CA HIS A 144 31.77 10.51 3.85
C HIS A 144 32.90 9.69 3.22
N ILE A 145 32.60 8.98 2.13
CA ILE A 145 33.61 8.24 1.35
C ILE A 145 34.67 9.21 0.79
N TYR A 146 34.24 10.35 0.27
CA TYR A 146 35.13 11.37 -0.31
C TYR A 146 36.07 12.02 0.71
N GLN A 147 35.57 12.34 1.91
CA GLN A 147 36.29 13.13 2.93
C GLN A 147 37.25 12.32 3.81
N GLY A 148 37.49 11.04 3.48
CA GLY A 148 38.45 10.20 4.21
C GLY A 148 37.92 8.81 4.58
N ASN A 149 36.61 8.57 4.42
CA ASN A 149 35.96 7.27 4.61
C ASN A 149 36.31 6.60 5.95
N GLU A 150 36.18 7.32 7.06
CA GLU A 150 36.58 6.85 8.39
C GLU A 150 35.85 5.56 8.84
N LEU A 151 34.67 5.30 8.26
CA LEU A 151 33.86 4.09 8.51
C LEU A 151 34.28 2.91 7.63
N GLY A 152 35.26 3.09 6.74
CA GLY A 152 35.78 2.07 5.85
C GLY A 152 34.72 1.50 4.89
N ILE A 153 33.76 2.32 4.45
CA ILE A 153 32.66 1.91 3.56
C ILE A 153 33.25 1.39 2.25
N ASP A 154 32.93 0.15 1.87
CA ASP A 154 33.27 -0.39 0.56
C ASP A 154 32.24 0.14 -0.45
N GLN A 155 32.66 1.06 -1.33
CA GLN A 155 31.78 1.72 -2.31
C GLN A 155 31.04 0.73 -3.23
N ARG A 156 31.56 -0.50 -3.40
CA ARG A 156 30.95 -1.56 -4.21
C ARG A 156 29.82 -2.29 -3.46
N ARG A 157 29.69 -2.05 -2.16
CA ARG A 157 28.74 -2.68 -1.25
C ARG A 157 27.78 -1.67 -0.62
N VAL A 158 27.73 -0.45 -1.14
CA VAL A 158 26.66 0.50 -0.84
C VAL A 158 25.36 -0.11 -1.40
N ILE A 159 24.37 -0.29 -0.52
CA ILE A 159 23.05 -0.82 -0.90
C ILE A 159 22.00 0.30 -0.98
N TRP A 160 22.28 1.45 -0.37
CA TRP A 160 21.45 2.64 -0.46
C TRP A 160 21.50 3.23 -1.87
N LYS A 161 20.33 3.39 -2.48
CA LYS A 161 20.18 3.98 -3.82
C LYS A 161 19.56 5.36 -3.72
N ARG A 162 19.75 6.16 -4.77
CA ARG A 162 19.00 7.40 -4.97
C ARG A 162 17.56 7.10 -5.37
N VAL A 163 16.68 8.09 -5.27
CA VAL A 163 15.29 7.96 -5.70
C VAL A 163 14.79 9.19 -6.44
N LEU A 164 13.77 8.99 -7.27
CA LEU A 164 13.04 10.07 -7.92
C LEU A 164 11.63 9.59 -8.24
N ASP A 165 10.61 10.43 -7.99
CA ASP A 165 9.20 10.04 -8.15
C ASP A 165 8.70 10.19 -9.60
N ILE A 166 9.43 9.58 -10.54
CA ILE A 166 9.09 9.53 -11.97
C ILE A 166 9.33 8.12 -12.51
N ASN A 167 8.76 7.82 -13.68
CA ASN A 167 8.98 6.56 -14.37
C ASN A 167 10.17 6.65 -15.35
N ASP A 168 11.41 6.57 -14.84
CA ASP A 168 12.62 6.68 -15.68
C ASP A 168 13.48 5.41 -15.69
N ARG A 169 13.32 4.61 -16.74
CA ARG A 169 14.07 3.36 -16.92
C ARG A 169 15.58 3.57 -17.13
N ALA A 170 16.02 4.75 -17.58
CA ALA A 170 17.42 5.01 -17.90
C ALA A 170 18.28 5.13 -16.63
N LEU A 171 17.66 5.48 -15.49
CA LEU A 171 18.34 5.65 -14.21
C LEU A 171 18.46 4.36 -13.38
N ARG A 172 17.99 3.21 -13.88
CA ARG A 172 18.06 1.93 -13.16
C ARG A 172 19.48 1.51 -12.81
N HIS A 173 20.43 1.81 -13.69
CA HIS A 173 21.85 1.51 -13.54
C HIS A 173 22.67 2.69 -14.02
N THR A 174 23.52 3.22 -13.15
CA THR A 174 24.33 4.41 -13.40
C THR A 174 25.72 4.24 -12.80
N VAL A 175 26.68 5.02 -13.29
CA VAL A 175 27.97 5.22 -12.64
C VAL A 175 28.06 6.69 -12.25
N ILE A 176 28.28 6.96 -10.97
CA ILE A 176 28.38 8.32 -10.41
C ILE A 176 29.82 8.63 -10.01
N GLY A 177 30.11 9.88 -9.63
CA GLY A 177 31.43 10.29 -9.13
C GLY A 177 32.53 10.33 -10.20
N LEU A 178 32.15 10.46 -11.47
CA LEU A 178 33.07 10.61 -12.60
C LEU A 178 33.51 12.07 -12.76
N GLY A 179 34.58 12.32 -13.53
CA GLY A 179 35.05 13.68 -13.86
C GLY A 179 36.27 14.16 -13.08
N GLY A 180 36.93 13.27 -12.34
CA GLY A 180 38.21 13.54 -11.68
C GLY A 180 38.12 13.75 -10.16
N PRO A 181 39.25 14.04 -9.49
CA PRO A 181 39.36 14.01 -8.02
C PRO A 181 38.48 15.00 -7.25
N THR A 182 37.87 16.00 -7.90
CA THR A 182 36.96 16.96 -7.25
C THR A 182 35.49 16.58 -7.38
N GLN A 183 35.16 15.50 -8.10
CA GLN A 183 33.79 15.13 -8.45
C GLN A 183 33.26 13.92 -7.66
N GLY A 184 34.04 13.37 -6.74
CA GLY A 184 33.69 12.22 -5.91
C GLY A 184 34.49 10.95 -6.24
N VAL A 185 34.03 9.82 -5.73
CA VAL A 185 34.66 8.51 -5.93
C VAL A 185 33.78 7.65 -6.86
N PRO A 186 34.29 7.18 -8.01
CA PRO A 186 33.50 6.41 -8.96
C PRO A 186 32.90 5.13 -8.38
N ARG A 187 31.59 4.95 -8.49
CA ARG A 187 30.92 3.69 -8.12
C ARG A 187 29.66 3.44 -8.96
N GLU A 188 29.25 2.18 -9.04
CA GLU A 188 27.93 1.82 -9.54
C GLU A 188 26.84 2.29 -8.57
N ASP A 189 25.75 2.80 -9.12
CA ASP A 189 24.56 3.24 -8.39
C ASP A 189 23.31 3.05 -9.24
N GLY A 190 22.15 3.42 -8.71
CA GLY A 190 20.93 3.53 -9.50
C GLY A 190 19.86 4.31 -8.75
N PHE A 191 18.72 4.50 -9.44
CA PHE A 191 17.54 5.14 -8.88
C PHE A 191 16.40 4.13 -8.78
N ASP A 192 15.71 4.18 -7.65
CA ASP A 192 14.39 3.59 -7.47
C ASP A 192 13.31 4.70 -7.48
N ILE A 193 12.05 4.36 -7.72
CA ILE A 193 10.97 5.34 -7.55
C ILE A 193 10.82 5.67 -6.06
N THR A 194 10.46 6.91 -5.70
CA THR A 194 10.49 7.36 -4.30
C THR A 194 9.71 6.46 -3.34
N VAL A 195 8.53 5.98 -3.75
CA VAL A 195 7.70 5.05 -2.96
C VAL A 195 8.32 3.67 -2.71
N ALA A 196 9.42 3.33 -3.40
CA ALA A 196 10.21 2.12 -3.16
C ALA A 196 11.32 2.31 -2.10
N SER A 197 11.58 3.56 -1.67
CA SER A 197 12.56 3.85 -0.62
C SER A 197 12.21 3.15 0.70
N GLU A 198 13.23 2.75 1.46
CA GLU A 198 13.02 2.31 2.84
C GLU A 198 12.49 3.45 3.72
N LEU A 199 12.83 4.71 3.44
CA LEU A 199 12.28 5.86 4.18
C LEU A 199 10.76 5.94 4.06
N MET A 200 10.18 5.56 2.91
CA MET A 200 8.72 5.49 2.77
C MET A 200 8.13 4.41 3.70
N ALA A 201 8.74 3.22 3.74
CA ALA A 201 8.29 2.16 4.64
C ALA A 201 8.48 2.54 6.13
N VAL A 202 9.56 3.25 6.46
CA VAL A 202 9.85 3.78 7.80
C VAL A 202 8.80 4.83 8.20
N LEU A 203 8.48 5.78 7.33
CA LEU A 203 7.43 6.78 7.57
C LEU A 203 6.07 6.11 7.81
N CYS A 204 5.74 5.08 7.03
CA CYS A 204 4.46 4.39 7.18
C CYS A 204 4.38 3.51 8.43
N LEU A 205 5.50 3.02 8.97
CA LEU A 205 5.53 2.16 10.16
C LEU A 205 5.92 2.90 11.45
N ALA A 206 6.31 4.17 11.36
CA ALA A 206 6.60 4.99 12.52
C ALA A 206 5.31 5.24 13.32
N THR A 207 5.45 5.23 14.64
CA THR A 207 4.34 5.49 15.57
C THR A 207 4.26 6.95 16.03
N ASP A 208 5.39 7.66 15.98
CA ASP A 208 5.57 9.09 16.22
C ASP A 208 6.93 9.55 15.65
N LEU A 209 7.28 10.82 15.84
CA LEU A 209 8.54 11.40 15.34
C LEU A 209 9.80 10.79 15.99
N ASN A 210 9.73 10.37 17.25
CA ASN A 210 10.86 9.74 17.94
C ASN A 210 11.10 8.32 17.43
N ASP A 211 10.03 7.55 17.20
CA ASP A 211 10.11 6.24 16.56
C ASP A 211 10.59 6.38 15.10
N LEU A 212 10.14 7.39 14.35
CA LEU A 212 10.66 7.70 13.02
C LEU A 212 12.18 7.90 13.07
N LYS A 213 12.66 8.78 13.96
CA LYS A 213 14.10 9.05 14.16
C LYS A 213 14.89 7.77 14.46
N LYS A 214 14.40 6.96 15.41
CA LYS A 214 15.03 5.70 15.79
C LYS A 214 15.13 4.74 14.61
N ARG A 215 14.06 4.61 13.82
CA ARG A 215 14.02 3.75 12.63
C ARG A 215 14.97 4.23 11.55
N ILE A 216 15.07 5.53 11.32
CA ILE A 216 16.03 6.12 10.38
C ILE A 216 17.46 5.73 10.77
N GLY A 217 17.82 5.86 12.05
CA GLY A 217 19.13 5.51 12.57
C GLY A 217 19.53 4.04 12.36
N GLN A 218 18.55 3.14 12.34
CA GLN A 218 18.72 1.69 12.14
C GLN A 218 18.93 1.28 10.68
N ILE A 219 18.67 2.16 9.70
CA ILE A 219 18.82 1.84 8.28
C ILE A 219 20.27 1.48 7.98
N VAL A 220 20.47 0.35 7.28
CA VAL A 220 21.79 -0.07 6.77
C VAL A 220 22.01 0.54 5.40
N ILE A 221 23.08 1.32 5.26
CA ILE A 221 23.42 2.02 4.01
C ILE A 221 24.36 1.21 3.11
N GLY A 222 25.13 0.30 3.70
CA GLY A 222 26.13 -0.51 3.01
C GLY A 222 26.94 -1.36 3.98
N TYR A 223 28.11 -1.81 3.52
CA TYR A 223 29.03 -2.61 4.32
C TYR A 223 30.45 -2.05 4.22
N ASN A 224 31.21 -2.14 5.29
CA ASN A 224 32.63 -1.77 5.30
C ASN A 224 33.51 -2.86 4.62
N PHE A 225 34.82 -2.61 4.51
CA PHE A 225 35.77 -3.58 3.93
C PHE A 225 35.85 -4.91 4.71
N ASP A 226 35.58 -4.87 6.02
CA ASP A 226 35.48 -6.04 6.92
C ASP A 226 34.12 -6.77 6.82
N ARG A 227 33.23 -6.26 5.97
CA ARG A 227 31.89 -6.81 5.68
C ARG A 227 30.89 -6.67 6.84
N GLU A 228 31.13 -5.72 7.73
CA GLU A 228 30.20 -5.32 8.78
C GLU A 228 29.22 -4.28 8.23
N PRO A 229 27.94 -4.32 8.67
CA PRO A 229 26.94 -3.35 8.22
C PRO A 229 27.26 -1.96 8.78
N VAL A 230 27.05 -0.94 7.95
CA VAL A 230 27.14 0.48 8.35
C VAL A 230 25.75 1.08 8.36
N THR A 231 25.36 1.72 9.47
CA THR A 231 24.05 2.35 9.65
C THR A 231 24.06 3.86 9.51
N VAL A 232 22.87 4.47 9.40
CA VAL A 232 22.71 5.94 9.41
C VAL A 232 23.17 6.57 10.73
N ASP A 233 22.96 5.89 11.86
CA ASP A 233 23.47 6.35 13.16
C ASP A 233 25.00 6.39 13.19
N GLN A 234 25.67 5.39 12.63
CA GLN A 234 27.14 5.38 12.54
C GLN A 234 27.66 6.49 11.61
N LEU A 235 26.88 6.87 10.60
CA LEU A 235 27.19 8.03 9.74
C LEU A 235 26.97 9.38 10.46
N GLY A 236 26.25 9.40 11.58
CA GLY A 236 26.06 10.60 12.41
C GLY A 236 25.02 11.61 11.87
N VAL A 237 24.13 11.19 10.96
CA VAL A 237 23.23 12.10 10.22
C VAL A 237 21.73 11.86 10.45
N THR A 238 21.37 10.99 11.40
CA THR A 238 19.98 10.61 11.70
C THR A 238 19.05 11.81 11.95
N ASP A 239 19.51 12.80 12.72
CA ASP A 239 18.73 14.01 13.01
C ASP A 239 18.50 14.87 11.76
N ALA A 240 19.51 15.00 10.90
CA ALA A 240 19.38 15.78 9.66
C ALA A 240 18.35 15.16 8.71
N ILE A 241 18.34 13.82 8.59
CA ILE A 241 17.34 13.12 7.77
C ILE A 241 15.94 13.21 8.41
N THR A 242 15.84 13.12 9.74
CA THR A 242 14.57 13.27 10.46
C THR A 242 13.98 14.67 10.29
N LEU A 243 14.81 15.71 10.32
CA LEU A 243 14.40 17.11 10.13
C LEU A 243 13.65 17.30 8.80
N LEU A 244 14.13 16.68 7.72
CA LEU A 244 13.50 16.77 6.40
C LEU A 244 12.12 16.09 6.32
N LEU A 245 11.79 15.22 7.27
CA LEU A 245 10.53 14.48 7.33
C LEU A 245 9.59 14.99 8.44
N LYS A 246 9.97 16.07 9.16
CA LYS A 246 9.22 16.61 10.31
C LYS A 246 7.76 16.94 9.98
N ASP A 247 7.51 17.53 8.81
CA ASP A 247 6.14 17.89 8.39
C ASP A 247 5.48 16.76 7.57
N ALA A 248 6.29 16.02 6.83
CA ALA A 248 5.83 14.87 6.04
C ALA A 248 5.31 13.71 6.89
N ILE A 249 5.62 13.64 8.19
CA ILE A 249 5.07 12.63 9.10
C ILE A 249 3.61 12.90 9.51
N LYS A 250 3.13 14.13 9.32
CA LYS A 250 1.75 14.53 9.70
C LYS A 250 0.77 14.09 8.60
N PRO A 251 -0.33 13.40 8.96
CA PRO A 251 -1.28 12.90 7.97
C PRO A 251 -2.09 14.03 7.35
N ASN A 252 -2.47 13.83 6.08
CA ASN A 252 -3.16 14.85 5.29
C ASN A 252 -4.67 14.60 5.27
N LEU A 253 -5.44 15.55 5.81
CA LEU A 253 -6.89 15.56 5.80
C LEU A 253 -7.42 16.14 4.48
N VAL A 254 -8.31 15.37 3.87
CA VAL A 254 -9.10 15.65 2.68
C VAL A 254 -10.52 15.08 2.87
N GLN A 255 -11.33 15.02 1.82
CA GLN A 255 -12.73 14.58 1.91
C GLN A 255 -13.13 13.69 0.73
N THR A 256 -14.18 12.90 0.90
CA THR A 256 -14.85 12.21 -0.21
C THR A 256 -15.79 13.14 -0.97
N LEU A 257 -16.36 12.67 -2.08
CA LEU A 257 -17.41 13.42 -2.79
C LEU A 257 -18.65 13.67 -1.93
N GLU A 258 -18.92 12.82 -0.94
CA GLU A 258 -20.00 12.97 0.04
C GLU A 258 -19.50 13.58 1.37
N HIS A 259 -18.32 14.22 1.34
CA HIS A 259 -17.72 14.96 2.45
C HIS A 259 -17.43 14.13 3.70
N THR A 260 -17.24 12.82 3.54
CA THR A 260 -16.68 11.95 4.59
C THR A 260 -15.20 12.30 4.79
N PRO A 261 -14.73 12.54 6.02
CA PRO A 261 -13.33 12.89 6.25
C PRO A 261 -12.36 11.74 5.91
N ALA A 262 -11.28 12.08 5.21
CA ALA A 262 -10.32 11.12 4.67
C ALA A 262 -8.88 11.54 4.99
N LEU A 263 -8.07 10.62 5.52
CA LEU A 263 -6.63 10.81 5.68
C LEU A 263 -5.90 10.09 4.53
N VAL A 264 -5.11 10.84 3.75
CA VAL A 264 -4.24 10.28 2.70
C VAL A 264 -2.80 10.47 3.13
N HIS A 265 -2.09 9.38 3.48
CA HIS A 265 -0.75 9.52 4.04
C HIS A 265 0.12 8.28 3.88
N GLY A 266 1.30 8.49 3.28
CA GLY A 266 2.25 7.43 2.95
C GLY A 266 1.75 6.52 1.83
N GLY A 267 2.65 5.79 1.18
CA GLY A 267 2.31 4.97 0.02
C GLY A 267 3.42 4.02 -0.39
N PRO A 268 3.85 3.08 0.47
CA PRO A 268 4.91 2.15 0.14
C PRO A 268 4.44 1.14 -0.91
N PHE A 269 5.39 0.58 -1.66
CA PHE A 269 5.11 -0.55 -2.54
C PHE A 269 4.52 -1.75 -1.76
N ALA A 270 3.50 -2.39 -2.33
CA ALA A 270 2.93 -3.62 -1.76
C ALA A 270 3.72 -4.89 -2.08
N ASN A 271 4.81 -4.77 -2.87
CA ASN A 271 5.68 -5.89 -3.22
C ASN A 271 6.88 -5.98 -2.27
N ILE A 272 7.77 -4.99 -2.34
CA ILE A 272 9.00 -4.89 -1.53
C ILE A 272 8.81 -4.18 -0.19
N ALA A 273 7.57 -3.83 0.14
CA ALA A 273 7.15 -3.35 1.45
C ALA A 273 5.70 -3.81 1.71
N HIS A 274 5.08 -3.27 2.77
CA HIS A 274 3.79 -3.74 3.29
C HIS A 274 2.56 -3.18 2.56
N GLY A 275 2.72 -2.14 1.74
CA GLY A 275 1.64 -1.67 0.86
C GLY A 275 0.44 -1.02 1.54
N CYS A 276 0.59 -0.46 2.74
CA CYS A 276 -0.52 0.16 3.50
C CYS A 276 -0.22 1.66 3.72
N ASN A 277 -1.24 2.45 4.06
CA ASN A 277 -1.01 3.82 4.52
C ASN A 277 -0.29 3.82 5.88
N SER A 278 0.13 5.00 6.34
CA SER A 278 0.85 5.09 7.61
C SER A 278 0.03 4.64 8.82
N ILE A 279 0.72 4.03 9.81
CA ILE A 279 0.17 3.72 11.13
C ILE A 279 -0.37 4.97 11.81
N ILE A 280 0.32 6.10 11.66
CA ILE A 280 -0.10 7.40 12.21
C ILE A 280 -1.48 7.80 11.69
N ALA A 281 -1.73 7.72 10.38
CA ALA A 281 -3.04 8.04 9.80
C ALA A 281 -4.12 7.09 10.30
N THR A 282 -3.89 5.77 10.27
CA THR A 282 -4.89 4.80 10.75
C THR A 282 -5.21 5.01 12.23
N ARG A 283 -4.19 5.25 13.09
CA ARG A 283 -4.40 5.54 14.50
C ARG A 283 -5.16 6.84 14.71
N THR A 284 -4.78 7.90 14.01
CA THR A 284 -5.45 9.21 14.08
C THR A 284 -6.92 9.09 13.69
N SER A 285 -7.24 8.37 12.62
CA SER A 285 -8.64 8.10 12.23
C SER A 285 -9.41 7.35 13.32
N MET A 286 -8.82 6.36 13.97
CA MET A 286 -9.49 5.61 15.05
C MET A 286 -9.68 6.45 16.32
N GLU A 287 -8.79 7.40 16.61
CA GLU A 287 -8.94 8.36 17.71
C GLU A 287 -10.01 9.42 17.44
N LEU A 288 -10.36 9.63 16.17
CA LEU A 288 -11.30 10.67 15.72
C LEU A 288 -12.69 10.13 15.33
N ALA A 289 -12.80 8.88 14.88
CA ALA A 289 -14.04 8.28 14.38
C ALA A 289 -14.35 6.91 15.03
N ASP A 290 -15.64 6.55 15.03
CA ASP A 290 -16.08 5.27 15.56
C ASP A 290 -15.71 4.10 14.65
N TYR A 291 -15.69 4.34 13.33
CA TYR A 291 -15.32 3.36 12.32
C TYR A 291 -14.24 3.96 11.40
N THR A 292 -13.13 3.24 11.24
CA THR A 292 -12.03 3.60 10.35
C THR A 292 -11.87 2.55 9.27
N LEU A 293 -12.05 2.95 8.02
CA LEU A 293 -11.75 2.11 6.86
C LEU A 293 -10.31 2.35 6.42
N THR A 294 -9.57 1.28 6.17
CA THR A 294 -8.23 1.32 5.59
C THR A 294 -8.10 0.21 4.55
N GLU A 295 -7.06 0.26 3.74
CA GLU A 295 -6.80 -0.75 2.71
C GLU A 295 -5.33 -1.13 2.61
N ALA A 296 -5.08 -2.31 2.04
CA ALA A 296 -3.74 -2.76 1.71
C ALA A 296 -3.61 -3.04 0.21
N GLY A 297 -2.48 -2.67 -0.39
CA GLY A 297 -2.20 -2.81 -1.83
C GLY A 297 -2.18 -4.26 -2.32
N PHE A 298 -2.46 -4.46 -3.62
CA PHE A 298 -2.69 -5.79 -4.23
C PHE A 298 -3.88 -6.55 -3.60
N GLY A 299 -3.89 -7.88 -3.75
CA GLY A 299 -4.90 -8.77 -3.18
C GLY A 299 -4.56 -9.22 -1.76
N ALA A 300 -5.45 -9.99 -1.15
CA ALA A 300 -5.33 -10.43 0.24
C ALA A 300 -4.16 -11.40 0.49
N ASP A 301 -3.63 -12.01 -0.58
CA ASP A 301 -2.44 -12.85 -0.55
C ASP A 301 -1.15 -12.08 -0.27
N LEU A 302 -1.13 -10.76 -0.50
CA LEU A 302 0.02 -9.90 -0.21
C LEU A 302 -0.34 -8.74 0.70
N GLY A 303 -1.31 -7.91 0.30
CA GLY A 303 -1.66 -6.71 1.05
C GLY A 303 -2.20 -7.02 2.44
N ALA A 304 -3.28 -7.80 2.50
CA ALA A 304 -3.90 -8.11 3.78
C ALA A 304 -2.98 -8.93 4.70
N GLU A 305 -2.26 -9.92 4.17
CA GLU A 305 -1.24 -10.65 4.95
C GLU A 305 -0.22 -9.71 5.57
N LYS A 306 0.38 -8.81 4.78
CA LYS A 306 1.35 -7.83 5.31
C LYS A 306 0.71 -6.86 6.29
N PHE A 307 -0.54 -6.44 6.08
CA PHE A 307 -1.25 -5.62 7.05
C PHE A 307 -1.40 -6.37 8.38
N LEU A 308 -1.82 -7.63 8.35
CA LEU A 308 -2.12 -8.42 9.54
C LEU A 308 -0.85 -8.88 10.29
N ASP A 309 0.21 -9.28 9.57
CA ASP A 309 1.42 -9.85 10.17
C ASP A 309 2.57 -8.83 10.34
N ILE A 310 2.55 -7.68 9.63
CA ILE A 310 3.59 -6.63 9.73
C ILE A 310 3.03 -5.35 10.36
N VAL A 311 1.86 -4.87 9.94
CA VAL A 311 1.32 -3.57 10.39
C VAL A 311 0.61 -3.70 11.74
N CYS A 312 -0.32 -4.64 11.90
CA CYS A 312 -1.12 -4.80 13.13
C CYS A 312 -0.28 -4.95 14.41
N PRO A 313 0.81 -5.75 14.44
CA PRO A 313 1.65 -5.86 15.63
C PRO A 313 2.27 -4.53 16.07
N ARG A 314 2.52 -3.60 15.13
CA ARG A 314 3.08 -2.27 15.39
C ARG A 314 2.01 -1.23 15.67
N LEU A 315 0.86 -1.35 15.02
CA LEU A 315 -0.31 -0.51 15.28
C LEU A 315 -0.84 -0.76 16.70
N GLY A 316 -0.69 -1.97 17.22
CA GLY A 316 -1.21 -2.40 18.51
C GLY A 316 -2.71 -2.73 18.47
N LYS A 317 -3.27 -2.91 17.27
CA LYS A 317 -4.68 -3.23 17.04
C LYS A 317 -4.85 -4.06 15.78
N THR A 318 -5.79 -5.01 15.82
CA THR A 318 -6.22 -5.85 14.70
C THR A 318 -7.55 -5.35 14.15
N PRO A 319 -7.89 -5.65 12.89
CA PRO A 319 -9.18 -5.23 12.33
C PRO A 319 -10.34 -5.94 13.04
N ASP A 320 -11.44 -5.20 13.20
CA ASP A 320 -12.73 -5.70 13.69
C ASP A 320 -13.51 -6.39 12.57
N ALA A 321 -13.27 -6.03 11.30
CA ALA A 321 -13.82 -6.71 10.13
C ALA A 321 -12.86 -6.63 8.93
N ILE A 322 -12.92 -7.63 8.04
CA ILE A 322 -12.20 -7.65 6.77
C ILE A 322 -13.21 -7.69 5.61
N VAL A 323 -13.06 -6.78 4.66
CA VAL A 323 -13.86 -6.75 3.42
C VAL A 323 -13.01 -7.25 2.26
N ILE A 324 -13.44 -8.29 1.55
CA ILE A 324 -12.77 -8.80 0.35
C ILE A 324 -13.53 -8.32 -0.88
N VAL A 325 -12.90 -7.48 -1.69
CA VAL A 325 -13.45 -6.99 -2.94
C VAL A 325 -13.20 -7.98 -4.07
N ALA A 326 -14.25 -8.30 -4.83
CA ALA A 326 -14.18 -9.10 -6.05
C ALA A 326 -15.06 -8.48 -7.14
N THR A 327 -14.77 -8.80 -8.40
CA THR A 327 -15.59 -8.40 -9.56
C THR A 327 -15.88 -9.63 -10.41
N VAL A 328 -17.05 -9.66 -11.04
CA VAL A 328 -17.43 -10.71 -12.01
C VAL A 328 -16.36 -10.87 -13.09
N ARG A 329 -15.84 -9.75 -13.60
CA ARG A 329 -14.79 -9.70 -14.62
C ARG A 329 -13.48 -10.35 -14.15
N ALA A 330 -13.03 -10.05 -12.92
CA ALA A 330 -11.83 -10.66 -12.35
C ALA A 330 -12.01 -12.17 -12.17
N LEU A 331 -13.20 -12.61 -11.73
CA LEU A 331 -13.52 -14.03 -11.61
C LEU A 331 -13.54 -14.72 -12.98
N LYS A 332 -14.16 -14.12 -14.02
CA LYS A 332 -14.10 -14.66 -15.39
C LYS A 332 -12.67 -14.83 -15.89
N MET A 333 -11.78 -13.87 -15.64
CA MET A 333 -10.34 -14.00 -15.98
C MET A 333 -9.68 -15.17 -15.24
N ASN A 334 -9.95 -15.31 -13.95
CA ASN A 334 -9.46 -16.44 -13.16
C ASN A 334 -10.06 -17.79 -13.63
N GLY A 335 -11.23 -17.77 -14.27
CA GLY A 335 -11.87 -18.91 -14.94
C GLY A 335 -11.36 -19.18 -16.37
N GLY A 336 -10.42 -18.37 -16.88
CA GLY A 336 -9.77 -18.57 -18.18
C GLY A 336 -10.24 -17.65 -19.31
N VAL A 337 -11.11 -16.68 -19.03
CA VAL A 337 -11.58 -15.71 -20.05
C VAL A 337 -10.50 -14.66 -20.32
N ALA A 338 -10.20 -14.43 -21.60
CA ALA A 338 -9.25 -13.40 -22.01
C ALA A 338 -9.80 -11.99 -21.72
N LYS A 339 -8.90 -11.03 -21.47
CA LYS A 339 -9.24 -9.64 -21.10
C LYS A 339 -10.27 -8.99 -22.05
N ASP A 340 -10.14 -9.25 -23.35
CA ASP A 340 -10.93 -8.59 -24.38
C ASP A 340 -12.36 -9.16 -24.49
N ASN A 341 -12.64 -10.30 -23.86
CA ASN A 341 -13.93 -11.00 -23.94
C ASN A 341 -14.72 -10.93 -22.61
N LEU A 342 -14.37 -10.00 -21.70
CA LEU A 342 -14.97 -9.93 -20.37
C LEU A 342 -16.35 -9.25 -20.33
N ASN A 343 -16.76 -8.61 -21.42
CA ASN A 343 -18.06 -7.91 -21.49
C ASN A 343 -19.24 -8.88 -21.74
N GLU A 344 -18.97 -10.09 -22.22
CA GLU A 344 -19.99 -11.10 -22.48
C GLU A 344 -20.33 -11.84 -21.18
N GLU A 345 -21.62 -12.15 -20.99
CA GLU A 345 -22.08 -12.97 -19.87
C GLU A 345 -21.43 -14.37 -19.94
N ASN A 346 -20.84 -14.81 -18.83
CA ASN A 346 -20.28 -16.15 -18.72
C ASN A 346 -20.29 -16.66 -17.27
N VAL A 347 -21.45 -17.13 -16.83
CA VAL A 347 -21.68 -17.69 -15.49
C VAL A 347 -20.77 -18.89 -15.19
N GLU A 348 -20.51 -19.74 -16.19
CA GLU A 348 -19.62 -20.90 -16.04
C GLU A 348 -18.18 -20.48 -15.73
N ALA A 349 -17.67 -19.44 -16.40
CA ALA A 349 -16.35 -18.88 -16.13
C ALA A 349 -16.27 -18.23 -14.74
N VAL A 350 -17.33 -17.54 -14.30
CA VAL A 350 -17.42 -17.02 -12.93
C VAL A 350 -17.29 -18.17 -11.92
N GLN A 351 -18.04 -19.26 -12.11
CA GLN A 351 -17.98 -20.43 -11.23
C GLN A 351 -16.58 -21.09 -11.24
N LYS A 352 -15.95 -21.24 -12.41
CA LYS A 352 -14.58 -21.78 -12.51
C LYS A 352 -13.55 -20.89 -11.82
N GLY A 353 -13.67 -19.58 -11.97
CA GLY A 353 -12.73 -18.61 -11.40
C GLY A 353 -12.95 -18.30 -9.93
N TYR A 354 -14.13 -18.61 -9.39
CA TYR A 354 -14.49 -18.42 -7.98
C TYR A 354 -13.51 -19.08 -7.02
N VAL A 355 -12.82 -20.15 -7.42
CA VAL A 355 -11.75 -20.79 -6.63
C VAL A 355 -10.70 -19.80 -6.13
N ASN A 356 -10.45 -18.70 -6.86
CA ASN A 356 -9.55 -17.62 -6.42
C ASN A 356 -10.12 -16.90 -5.18
N LEU A 357 -11.37 -16.42 -5.28
CA LEU A 357 -12.07 -15.75 -4.18
C LEU A 357 -12.27 -16.71 -2.98
N GLN A 358 -12.65 -17.96 -3.24
CA GLN A 358 -12.78 -19.00 -2.21
C GLN A 358 -11.49 -19.14 -1.39
N ARG A 359 -10.31 -19.15 -2.04
CA ARG A 359 -9.04 -19.20 -1.32
C ARG A 359 -8.80 -17.95 -0.48
N HIS A 360 -9.10 -16.75 -1.00
CA HIS A 360 -8.98 -15.51 -0.23
C HIS A 360 -9.91 -15.49 0.99
N ILE A 361 -11.17 -15.92 0.84
CA ILE A 361 -12.12 -16.07 1.96
C ILE A 361 -11.55 -16.99 3.02
N ARG A 362 -11.09 -18.20 2.63
CA ARG A 362 -10.49 -19.17 3.54
C ARG A 362 -9.26 -18.59 4.26
N ASN A 363 -8.40 -17.91 3.52
CA ASN A 363 -7.18 -17.31 4.04
C ASN A 363 -7.48 -16.18 5.05
N MET A 364 -8.47 -15.34 4.79
CA MET A 364 -8.86 -14.27 5.72
C MET A 364 -9.57 -14.82 6.96
N LYS A 365 -10.51 -15.77 6.79
CA LYS A 365 -11.18 -16.43 7.93
C LYS A 365 -10.21 -17.11 8.88
N ARG A 366 -9.07 -17.62 8.39
CA ARG A 366 -8.01 -18.22 9.21
C ARG A 366 -7.51 -17.28 10.31
N TYR A 367 -7.49 -15.97 10.07
CA TYR A 367 -7.05 -14.99 11.07
C TYR A 367 -8.04 -14.82 12.22
N GLY A 368 -9.22 -15.44 12.18
CA GLY A 368 -10.20 -15.34 13.28
C GLY A 368 -10.90 -13.98 13.36
N VAL A 369 -10.94 -13.24 12.25
CA VAL A 369 -11.64 -11.95 12.10
C VAL A 369 -12.85 -12.14 11.17
N PRO A 370 -14.01 -11.52 11.46
CA PRO A 370 -15.17 -11.51 10.57
C PRO A 370 -14.82 -11.07 9.14
N VAL A 371 -15.34 -11.79 8.14
CA VAL A 371 -15.07 -11.56 6.72
C VAL A 371 -16.37 -11.34 5.96
N VAL A 372 -16.44 -10.22 5.24
CA VAL A 372 -17.54 -9.87 4.34
C VAL A 372 -17.00 -9.72 2.91
N VAL A 373 -17.73 -10.22 1.92
CA VAL A 373 -17.36 -10.08 0.50
C VAL A 373 -18.14 -8.92 -0.12
N ALA A 374 -17.43 -8.04 -0.82
CA ALA A 374 -18.02 -6.98 -1.63
C ALA A 374 -17.85 -7.30 -3.11
N VAL A 375 -18.96 -7.53 -3.81
CA VAL A 375 -18.99 -7.75 -5.26
C VAL A 375 -19.18 -6.40 -5.93
N ASN A 376 -18.08 -5.80 -6.37
CA ASN A 376 -18.10 -4.49 -7.02
C ASN A 376 -18.69 -4.61 -8.43
N LYS A 377 -19.85 -3.95 -8.66
CA LYS A 377 -20.64 -4.06 -9.88
C LYS A 377 -20.08 -3.20 -11.00
N PHE A 378 -19.96 -3.79 -12.18
CA PHE A 378 -19.67 -3.08 -13.43
C PHE A 378 -20.90 -3.02 -14.33
N ALA A 379 -20.91 -2.06 -15.26
CA ALA A 379 -22.03 -1.82 -16.17
C ALA A 379 -22.39 -3.03 -17.05
N THR A 380 -21.43 -3.92 -17.34
CA THR A 380 -21.63 -5.11 -18.16
C THR A 380 -22.01 -6.34 -17.37
N ASP A 381 -21.97 -6.29 -16.04
CA ASP A 381 -22.24 -7.45 -15.20
C ASP A 381 -23.74 -7.75 -15.21
N THR A 382 -24.11 -9.02 -15.42
CA THR A 382 -25.51 -9.43 -15.41
C THR A 382 -25.94 -9.87 -14.02
N ASP A 383 -27.26 -9.80 -13.75
CA ASP A 383 -27.80 -10.28 -12.47
C ASP A 383 -27.54 -11.78 -12.27
N ALA A 384 -27.49 -12.58 -13.34
CA ALA A 384 -27.14 -13.99 -13.27
C ALA A 384 -25.69 -14.22 -12.79
N GLU A 385 -24.74 -13.46 -13.33
CA GLU A 385 -23.34 -13.54 -12.89
C GLU A 385 -23.16 -13.06 -11.44
N LEU A 386 -23.82 -11.96 -11.07
CA LEU A 386 -23.76 -11.40 -9.71
C LEU A 386 -24.35 -12.37 -8.68
N ASN A 387 -25.54 -12.93 -8.97
CA ASN A 387 -26.19 -13.91 -8.11
C ASN A 387 -25.36 -15.19 -7.98
N GLN A 388 -24.71 -15.64 -9.05
CA GLN A 388 -23.81 -16.80 -8.99
C GLN A 388 -22.67 -16.58 -7.99
N VAL A 389 -22.09 -15.39 -7.91
CA VAL A 389 -21.03 -15.09 -6.92
C VAL A 389 -21.59 -15.12 -5.50
N ILE A 390 -22.77 -14.55 -5.26
CA ILE A 390 -23.43 -14.57 -3.96
C ILE A 390 -23.71 -16.00 -3.50
N ASP A 391 -24.29 -16.82 -4.38
CA ASP A 391 -24.63 -18.22 -4.07
C ASP A 391 -23.38 -19.05 -3.75
N LEU A 392 -22.28 -18.83 -4.47
CA LEU A 392 -21.00 -19.48 -4.20
C LEU A 392 -20.39 -19.05 -2.86
N CYS A 393 -20.43 -17.75 -2.53
CA CYS A 393 -19.98 -17.24 -1.23
C CYS A 393 -20.80 -17.86 -0.08
N LYS A 394 -22.12 -17.92 -0.25
CA LYS A 394 -23.04 -18.53 0.71
C LYS A 394 -22.74 -20.01 0.92
N ALA A 395 -22.42 -20.75 -0.14
CA ALA A 395 -22.00 -22.15 -0.04
C ALA A 395 -20.70 -22.34 0.76
N ASP A 396 -19.82 -21.32 0.79
CA ASP A 396 -18.60 -21.27 1.61
C ASP A 396 -18.81 -20.57 2.97
N ASN A 397 -20.07 -20.40 3.39
CA ASN A 397 -20.49 -19.72 4.63
C ASN A 397 -19.91 -18.31 4.74
N ALA A 398 -19.81 -17.57 3.63
CA ALA A 398 -19.38 -16.18 3.60
C ALA A 398 -20.50 -15.29 3.08
N ASP A 399 -20.73 -14.17 3.76
CA ASP A 399 -21.72 -13.19 3.32
C ASP A 399 -21.14 -12.32 2.20
N ALA A 400 -21.94 -12.12 1.14
CA ALA A 400 -21.54 -11.35 -0.03
C ALA A 400 -22.63 -10.35 -0.41
N TYR A 401 -22.21 -9.12 -0.69
CA TYR A 401 -23.10 -8.01 -1.01
C TYR A 401 -22.63 -7.32 -2.29
N ILE A 402 -23.59 -6.95 -3.14
CA ILE A 402 -23.31 -6.15 -4.33
C ILE A 402 -23.00 -4.72 -3.90
N SER A 403 -21.91 -4.17 -4.42
CA SER A 403 -21.51 -2.77 -4.22
C SER A 403 -21.59 -2.04 -5.55
N ASP A 404 -22.48 -1.05 -5.64
CA ASP A 404 -22.69 -0.19 -6.81
C ASP A 404 -22.24 1.26 -6.53
N GLY A 405 -21.22 1.42 -5.68
CA GLY A 405 -20.71 2.73 -5.25
C GLY A 405 -20.11 3.57 -6.39
N TRP A 406 -19.55 2.92 -7.41
CA TRP A 406 -19.04 3.60 -8.59
C TRP A 406 -20.15 4.38 -9.32
N ALA A 407 -21.35 3.81 -9.48
CA ALA A 407 -22.44 4.47 -10.21
C ALA A 407 -23.36 5.29 -9.29
N LYS A 408 -23.51 4.90 -8.02
CA LYS A 408 -24.57 5.44 -7.14
C LYS A 408 -24.07 6.09 -5.84
N GLY A 409 -22.76 6.18 -5.62
CA GLY A 409 -22.20 6.66 -4.35
C GLY A 409 -22.66 5.81 -3.16
N SER A 410 -22.84 6.43 -2.00
CA SER A 410 -23.30 5.77 -0.77
C SER A 410 -24.56 4.92 -0.94
N LYS A 411 -25.51 5.40 -1.75
CA LYS A 411 -26.80 4.72 -2.01
C LYS A 411 -26.62 3.32 -2.62
N GLY A 412 -25.52 3.09 -3.33
CA GLY A 412 -25.18 1.80 -3.93
C GLY A 412 -24.50 0.81 -2.99
N VAL A 413 -24.23 1.19 -1.73
CA VAL A 413 -23.36 0.43 -0.81
C VAL A 413 -24.00 0.25 0.58
N ILE A 414 -25.26 0.68 0.78
CA ILE A 414 -25.96 0.65 2.08
C ILE A 414 -26.04 -0.76 2.69
N ASP A 415 -26.40 -1.77 1.89
CA ASP A 415 -26.52 -3.15 2.40
C ASP A 415 -25.17 -3.70 2.88
N LEU A 416 -24.10 -3.41 2.14
CA LEU A 416 -22.73 -3.75 2.55
C LEU A 416 -22.33 -2.98 3.83
N ALA A 417 -22.71 -1.71 3.95
CA ALA A 417 -22.42 -0.90 5.14
C ALA A 417 -23.07 -1.48 6.41
N HIS A 418 -24.35 -1.89 6.33
CA HIS A 418 -25.01 -2.57 7.45
C HIS A 418 -24.31 -3.88 7.81
N ALA A 419 -24.00 -4.72 6.82
CA ALA A 419 -23.32 -5.99 7.06
C ALA A 419 -21.93 -5.83 7.71
N VAL A 420 -21.18 -4.79 7.30
CA VAL A 420 -19.86 -4.49 7.87
C VAL A 420 -19.97 -3.95 9.30
N VAL A 421 -20.99 -3.13 9.60
CA VAL A 421 -21.28 -2.69 10.97
C VAL A 421 -21.57 -3.91 11.86
N ASP A 422 -22.44 -4.81 11.40
CA ASP A 422 -22.78 -6.02 12.14
C ASP A 422 -21.56 -6.94 12.32
N ALA A 423 -20.72 -7.08 11.30
CA ALA A 423 -19.48 -7.83 11.37
C ALA A 423 -18.50 -7.25 12.42
N CYS A 424 -18.41 -5.92 12.53
CA CYS A 424 -17.55 -5.26 13.51
C CYS A 424 -17.98 -5.51 14.97
N ASP A 425 -19.23 -5.88 15.21
CA ASP A 425 -19.79 -6.15 16.54
C ASP A 425 -19.70 -7.65 16.92
N GLN A 426 -19.24 -8.51 16.01
CA GLN A 426 -18.99 -9.93 16.28
C GLN A 426 -17.70 -10.11 17.11
N GLU A 427 -17.66 -11.18 17.91
CA GLU A 427 -16.44 -11.58 18.60
C GLU A 427 -15.37 -12.04 17.60
N SER A 428 -14.12 -11.66 17.85
CA SER A 428 -12.95 -12.06 17.06
C SER A 428 -11.83 -12.55 17.95
N ASP A 429 -11.09 -13.56 17.49
CA ASP A 429 -9.93 -14.14 18.16
C ASP A 429 -8.78 -14.18 17.15
N PHE A 430 -8.06 -13.05 17.05
CA PHE A 430 -7.04 -12.85 16.02
C PHE A 430 -5.88 -13.85 16.16
N LYS A 431 -5.56 -14.54 15.06
CA LYS A 431 -4.45 -15.53 15.01
C LYS A 431 -3.45 -15.18 13.91
N PRO A 432 -2.22 -14.73 14.25
CA PRO A 432 -1.21 -14.41 13.25
C PRO A 432 -0.85 -15.63 12.40
N LEU A 433 -0.27 -15.39 11.23
CA LEU A 433 0.10 -16.49 10.33
C LEU A 433 1.23 -17.35 10.89
N TYR A 434 2.18 -16.70 11.53
CA TYR A 434 3.38 -17.28 12.13
C TYR A 434 3.71 -16.57 13.45
N GLN A 435 4.55 -17.19 14.28
CA GLN A 435 5.00 -16.59 15.53
C GLN A 435 6.22 -15.68 15.30
N PRO A 436 6.43 -14.61 16.10
CA PRO A 436 7.59 -13.73 15.95
C PRO A 436 8.94 -14.47 15.99
N GLU A 437 9.03 -15.50 16.81
CA GLU A 437 10.23 -16.29 17.12
C GLU A 437 10.59 -17.30 16.03
N ASP A 438 9.63 -17.59 15.13
CA ASP A 438 9.82 -18.49 14.00
C ASP A 438 11.00 -18.02 13.13
N SER A 439 11.79 -18.98 12.65
CA SER A 439 12.84 -18.72 11.66
C SER A 439 12.27 -18.16 10.37
N ILE A 440 13.13 -17.48 9.59
CA ILE A 440 12.79 -17.00 8.24
C ILE A 440 12.19 -18.14 7.41
N GLU A 441 12.80 -19.32 7.46
CA GLU A 441 12.35 -20.49 6.71
C GLU A 441 10.96 -20.95 7.14
N GLN A 442 10.68 -21.02 8.45
CA GLN A 442 9.37 -21.43 8.97
C GLN A 442 8.26 -20.44 8.58
N LYS A 443 8.55 -19.13 8.63
CA LYS A 443 7.62 -18.07 8.21
C LYS A 443 7.26 -18.21 6.74
N ILE A 444 8.27 -18.37 5.87
CA ILE A 444 8.07 -18.52 4.42
C ILE A 444 7.38 -19.86 4.08
N GLU A 445 7.78 -20.96 4.71
CA GLU A 445 7.15 -22.27 4.49
C GLU A 445 5.66 -22.21 4.86
N THR A 446 5.32 -21.54 5.96
CA THR A 446 3.93 -21.33 6.40
C THR A 446 3.14 -20.52 5.38
N LEU A 447 3.70 -19.41 4.90
CA LEU A 447 3.10 -18.60 3.83
C LEU A 447 2.86 -19.44 2.57
N VAL A 448 3.86 -20.17 2.11
CA VAL A 448 3.78 -20.91 0.85
C VAL A 448 2.80 -22.08 0.96
N THR A 449 2.88 -22.89 2.01
CA THR A 449 2.08 -24.12 2.13
C THR A 449 0.66 -23.87 2.62
N LYS A 450 0.48 -23.01 3.62
CA LYS A 450 -0.83 -22.81 4.26
C LYS A 450 -1.63 -21.67 3.63
N PHE A 451 -0.94 -20.65 3.09
CA PHE A 451 -1.59 -19.45 2.59
C PHE A 451 -1.67 -19.44 1.06
N TYR A 452 -0.55 -19.65 0.36
CA TYR A 452 -0.52 -19.61 -1.10
C TYR A 452 -0.97 -20.92 -1.77
N GLY A 453 -0.81 -22.07 -1.09
CA GLY A 453 -1.15 -23.39 -1.63
C GLY A 453 -0.02 -24.05 -2.43
N GLY A 454 1.22 -23.59 -2.25
CA GLY A 454 2.42 -24.23 -2.78
C GLY A 454 2.79 -25.50 -1.99
N ALA A 455 3.67 -26.32 -2.57
CA ALA A 455 4.13 -27.56 -1.95
C ALA A 455 5.47 -27.39 -1.18
N LYS A 456 6.35 -26.50 -1.64
CA LYS A 456 7.69 -26.32 -1.07
C LYS A 456 8.30 -24.97 -1.43
N VAL A 457 9.37 -24.62 -0.72
CA VAL A 457 10.20 -23.44 -0.96
C VAL A 457 11.61 -23.85 -1.38
N GLU A 458 12.14 -23.24 -2.44
CA GLU A 458 13.52 -23.44 -2.87
C GLU A 458 14.35 -22.17 -2.70
N TYR A 459 15.44 -22.28 -1.95
CA TYR A 459 16.34 -21.17 -1.67
C TYR A 459 17.59 -21.23 -2.54
N SER A 460 17.92 -20.12 -3.20
CA SER A 460 19.19 -19.99 -3.93
C SER A 460 20.40 -20.12 -2.98
N PRO A 461 21.61 -20.40 -3.50
CA PRO A 461 22.83 -20.37 -2.69
C PRO A 461 23.06 -19.02 -2.00
N LYS A 462 22.65 -17.90 -2.61
CA LYS A 462 22.75 -16.56 -2.01
C LYS A 462 21.79 -16.43 -0.82
N ALA A 463 20.53 -16.81 -1.01
CA ALA A 463 19.50 -16.77 0.03
C ALA A 463 19.91 -17.61 1.26
N LYS A 464 20.41 -18.84 1.05
CA LYS A 464 20.91 -19.71 2.14
C LYS A 464 22.07 -19.08 2.94
N ARG A 465 22.97 -18.35 2.27
CA ARG A 465 24.06 -17.63 2.95
C ARG A 465 23.53 -16.44 3.75
N GLN A 466 22.58 -15.69 3.18
CA GLN A 466 21.96 -14.54 3.86
C GLN A 466 21.20 -14.95 5.11
N ILE A 467 20.44 -16.04 5.09
CA ILE A 467 19.76 -16.55 6.29
C ILE A 467 20.75 -16.79 7.44
N LYS A 468 21.85 -17.50 7.16
CA LYS A 468 22.91 -17.73 8.16
C LYS A 468 23.55 -16.44 8.64
N GLN A 469 23.74 -15.47 7.75
CA GLN A 469 24.30 -14.16 8.11
C GLN A 469 23.33 -13.37 8.99
N PHE A 470 22.04 -13.36 8.66
CA PHE A 470 21.01 -12.64 9.42
C PHE A 470 20.84 -13.22 10.81
N ALA A 471 20.91 -14.54 10.98
CA ALA A 471 20.91 -15.16 12.31
C ALA A 471 22.12 -14.73 13.16
N LYS A 472 23.32 -14.62 12.56
CA LYS A 472 24.52 -14.11 13.26
C LYS A 472 24.39 -12.64 13.66
N LEU A 473 23.67 -11.85 12.87
CA LEU A 473 23.45 -10.42 13.12
C LEU A 473 22.21 -10.14 13.99
N GLY A 474 21.45 -11.17 14.38
CA GLY A 474 20.22 -11.04 15.17
C GLY A 474 19.02 -10.50 14.40
N TRP A 475 19.03 -10.60 13.06
CA TRP A 475 17.99 -10.06 12.17
C TRP A 475 16.92 -11.10 11.83
N ASP A 476 17.15 -12.39 12.10
CA ASP A 476 16.34 -13.52 11.67
C ASP A 476 14.93 -13.60 12.29
N LYS A 477 14.66 -12.78 13.31
CA LYS A 477 13.35 -12.72 13.99
C LYS A 477 12.40 -11.69 13.40
N MET A 478 12.86 -10.84 12.50
CA MET A 478 11.97 -9.89 11.83
C MET A 478 10.87 -10.61 11.01
N PRO A 479 9.70 -9.96 10.81
CA PRO A 479 8.69 -10.42 9.87
C PRO A 479 9.24 -10.54 8.44
N VAL A 480 8.63 -11.41 7.64
CA VAL A 480 9.00 -11.59 6.23
C VAL A 480 8.00 -10.89 5.33
N CYS A 481 8.50 -10.00 4.47
CA CYS A 481 7.73 -9.37 3.41
C CYS A 481 7.97 -10.12 2.10
N MET A 482 7.03 -10.98 1.70
CA MET A 482 7.12 -11.71 0.43
C MET A 482 7.02 -10.76 -0.76
N ALA A 483 8.01 -10.83 -1.64
CA ALA A 483 8.06 -10.04 -2.85
C ALA A 483 7.95 -10.94 -4.09
N LYS A 484 6.70 -11.21 -4.48
CA LYS A 484 6.31 -12.05 -5.62
C LYS A 484 5.37 -11.31 -6.56
N THR A 485 4.97 -11.96 -7.65
CA THR A 485 3.90 -11.41 -8.50
C THR A 485 2.59 -11.30 -7.72
N GLN A 486 1.88 -10.20 -7.95
CA GLN A 486 0.56 -9.95 -7.42
C GLN A 486 -0.55 -10.71 -8.19
N TYR A 487 -0.27 -11.15 -9.42
CA TYR A 487 -1.27 -11.73 -10.32
C TYR A 487 -1.61 -13.20 -10.04
N SER A 488 -0.87 -13.85 -9.14
CA SER A 488 -1.04 -15.27 -8.80
C SER A 488 -0.68 -15.50 -7.34
N PHE A 489 -1.28 -16.52 -6.73
CA PHE A 489 -0.79 -17.07 -5.45
C PHE A 489 0.64 -17.63 -5.57
N SER A 490 1.03 -18.09 -6.76
CA SER A 490 2.40 -18.56 -7.03
C SER A 490 3.36 -17.41 -7.34
N ASP A 491 4.63 -17.72 -7.57
CA ASP A 491 5.61 -16.78 -8.12
C ASP A 491 5.52 -16.66 -9.67
N ASN A 492 4.58 -17.36 -10.31
CA ASN A 492 4.32 -17.31 -11.75
C ASN A 492 2.98 -16.60 -12.07
N ALA A 493 3.09 -15.43 -12.70
CA ALA A 493 1.95 -14.57 -13.02
C ALA A 493 0.91 -15.19 -13.98
N LYS A 494 1.28 -16.27 -14.71
CA LYS A 494 0.38 -16.95 -15.65
C LYS A 494 -0.54 -17.97 -14.98
N LEU A 495 -0.25 -18.37 -13.74
CA LEU A 495 -1.06 -19.35 -13.01
C LEU A 495 -2.20 -18.64 -12.27
N LEU A 496 -3.31 -18.41 -12.98
CA LEU A 496 -4.51 -17.77 -12.44
C LEU A 496 -5.35 -18.76 -11.61
N GLY A 497 -6.44 -18.26 -11.01
CA GLY A 497 -7.33 -19.06 -10.17
C GLY A 497 -6.69 -19.33 -8.81
N ALA A 498 -6.66 -20.59 -8.41
CA ALA A 498 -6.12 -21.04 -7.14
C ALA A 498 -5.14 -22.20 -7.35
N PRO A 499 -3.97 -21.98 -7.99
CA PRO A 499 -3.03 -23.04 -8.31
C PRO A 499 -2.56 -23.78 -7.05
N THR A 500 -2.24 -25.06 -7.16
CA THR A 500 -1.73 -25.86 -6.03
C THR A 500 -0.46 -26.62 -6.42
N GLY A 501 0.31 -27.07 -5.43
CA GLY A 501 1.46 -27.96 -5.67
C GLY A 501 2.68 -27.29 -6.31
N PHE A 502 2.68 -25.97 -6.47
CA PHE A 502 3.79 -25.23 -7.06
C PHE A 502 4.95 -25.05 -6.06
N THR A 503 6.14 -24.76 -6.58
CA THR A 503 7.33 -24.41 -5.80
C THR A 503 7.56 -22.92 -5.86
N VAL A 504 7.80 -22.28 -4.72
CA VAL A 504 8.21 -20.87 -4.68
C VAL A 504 9.72 -20.79 -4.56
N HIS A 505 10.35 -19.98 -5.40
CA HIS A 505 11.80 -19.83 -5.42
C HIS A 505 12.18 -18.52 -4.73
N ILE A 506 13.09 -18.56 -3.76
CA ILE A 506 13.66 -17.38 -3.11
C ILE A 506 15.05 -17.12 -3.67
N ARG A 507 15.19 -16.04 -4.45
CA ARG A 507 16.46 -15.65 -5.06
C ARG A 507 17.40 -15.05 -4.02
N GLU A 508 16.92 -14.12 -3.21
CA GLU A 508 17.70 -13.40 -2.22
C GLU A 508 16.80 -12.68 -1.23
N PHE A 509 17.41 -12.15 -0.18
CA PHE A 509 16.76 -11.32 0.81
C PHE A 509 17.33 -9.90 0.82
N VAL A 510 16.48 -8.93 1.16
CA VAL A 510 16.88 -7.54 1.43
C VAL A 510 16.40 -7.17 2.83
N PRO A 511 17.30 -6.99 3.81
CA PRO A 511 16.90 -6.55 5.15
C PRO A 511 16.54 -5.06 5.10
N LYS A 512 15.40 -4.71 5.68
CA LYS A 512 14.95 -3.33 5.84
C LYS A 512 14.89 -3.04 7.33
N LEU A 513 16.04 -2.75 7.95
CA LEU A 513 16.16 -2.68 9.41
C LEU A 513 15.42 -1.49 10.01
N GLY A 514 15.35 -0.35 9.31
CA GLY A 514 14.54 0.78 9.78
C GLY A 514 13.05 0.44 9.73
N ALA A 515 12.62 -0.24 8.66
CA ALA A 515 11.25 -0.72 8.54
C ALA A 515 10.96 -1.98 9.38
N GLN A 516 12.02 -2.63 9.88
CA GLN A 516 12.01 -3.84 10.71
C GLN A 516 11.33 -5.05 10.07
N PHE A 517 11.61 -5.32 8.78
CA PHE A 517 11.23 -6.57 8.12
C PHE A 517 12.29 -7.04 7.12
N ILE A 518 12.21 -8.30 6.69
CA ILE A 518 13.08 -8.86 5.65
C ILE A 518 12.25 -9.07 4.38
N VAL A 519 12.68 -8.48 3.27
CA VAL A 519 12.07 -8.71 1.96
C VAL A 519 12.60 -10.01 1.38
N ALA A 520 11.71 -10.94 1.02
CA ALA A 520 12.05 -12.19 0.35
C ALA A 520 11.72 -12.09 -1.14
N LEU A 521 12.75 -11.89 -1.99
CA LEU A 521 12.57 -11.70 -3.43
C LEU A 521 12.45 -13.04 -4.14
N THR A 522 11.32 -13.28 -4.82
CA THR A 522 11.14 -14.49 -5.63
C THR A 522 11.65 -14.33 -7.06
N GLY A 523 11.25 -13.23 -7.70
CA GLY A 523 11.62 -12.89 -9.08
C GLY A 523 12.27 -11.51 -9.19
N ASN A 524 12.31 -10.99 -10.42
CA ASN A 524 12.72 -9.62 -10.68
C ASN A 524 11.60 -8.67 -10.26
N VAL A 525 11.86 -7.83 -9.25
CA VAL A 525 10.97 -6.72 -8.90
C VAL A 525 11.51 -5.45 -9.53
N LEU A 526 10.69 -4.78 -10.34
CA LEU A 526 11.01 -3.47 -10.90
C LEU A 526 10.73 -2.40 -9.84
N THR A 527 11.78 -1.79 -9.32
CA THR A 527 11.73 -0.69 -8.36
C THR A 527 11.75 0.68 -9.02
N MET A 528 12.07 0.75 -10.31
CA MET A 528 11.95 1.96 -11.15
C MET A 528 11.16 1.61 -12.42
N PRO A 529 9.87 1.95 -12.50
CA PRO A 529 9.05 1.72 -13.68
C PRO A 529 9.56 2.52 -14.89
N GLY A 530 9.12 2.14 -16.09
CA GLY A 530 9.39 2.92 -17.30
C GLY A 530 8.09 3.41 -17.93
N LEU A 531 8.13 4.53 -18.64
CA LEU A 531 7.00 5.00 -19.44
C LEU A 531 6.64 4.01 -20.57
N PRO A 532 5.36 3.89 -20.98
CA PRO A 532 4.95 3.07 -22.11
C PRO A 532 5.34 3.71 -23.45
N LYS A 533 5.03 3.05 -24.57
CA LYS A 533 5.28 3.57 -25.92
C LYS A 533 4.57 4.91 -26.18
N VAL A 534 3.34 5.05 -25.67
CA VAL A 534 2.56 6.29 -25.70
C VAL A 534 2.21 6.64 -24.25
N PRO A 535 2.98 7.52 -23.60
CA PRO A 535 2.72 7.95 -22.24
C PRO A 535 1.39 8.70 -22.11
N ALA A 536 0.71 8.55 -20.97
CA ALA A 536 -0.49 9.34 -20.66
C ALA A 536 -0.21 10.85 -20.69
N ALA A 537 1.02 11.26 -20.35
CA ALA A 537 1.49 12.64 -20.42
C ALA A 537 1.25 13.33 -21.78
N ASN A 538 1.24 12.59 -22.90
CA ASN A 538 1.00 13.16 -24.23
C ASN A 538 -0.42 13.75 -24.39
N GLY A 539 -1.39 13.30 -23.59
CA GLY A 539 -2.77 13.76 -23.63
C GLY A 539 -3.14 14.72 -22.50
N MET A 540 -2.19 15.11 -21.66
CA MET A 540 -2.44 16.00 -20.52
C MET A 540 -2.33 17.46 -20.95
N HIS A 541 -3.30 18.28 -20.52
CA HIS A 541 -3.39 19.69 -20.87
C HIS A 541 -3.85 20.53 -19.69
N VAL A 542 -3.39 21.78 -19.65
CA VAL A 542 -3.83 22.82 -18.74
C VAL A 542 -4.31 23.99 -19.58
N ASP A 543 -5.57 24.39 -19.41
CA ASP A 543 -6.14 25.50 -20.17
C ASP A 543 -5.76 26.88 -19.58
N GLU A 544 -6.21 27.96 -20.21
CA GLU A 544 -5.95 29.34 -19.79
C GLU A 544 -6.46 29.71 -18.39
N ASN A 545 -7.41 28.92 -17.86
CA ASN A 545 -7.98 29.10 -16.52
C ASN A 545 -7.32 28.17 -15.48
N GLY A 546 -6.29 27.40 -15.88
CA GLY A 546 -5.62 26.45 -15.01
C GLY A 546 -6.36 25.12 -14.84
N LYS A 547 -7.41 24.83 -15.64
CA LYS A 547 -8.15 23.57 -15.55
C LYS A 547 -7.36 22.44 -16.21
N ILE A 548 -7.19 21.35 -15.46
CA ILE A 548 -6.46 20.15 -15.91
C ILE A 548 -7.40 19.20 -16.66
N SER A 549 -6.90 18.65 -17.78
CA SER A 549 -7.55 17.58 -18.54
C SER A 549 -6.54 16.51 -18.97
N GLY A 550 -7.02 15.31 -19.32
CA GLY A 550 -6.18 14.15 -19.65
C GLY A 550 -5.65 13.37 -18.44
N LEU A 551 -5.95 13.83 -17.23
CA LEU A 551 -5.74 13.15 -15.97
C LEU A 551 -7.03 12.37 -15.63
N TYR A 552 -6.98 11.04 -15.66
CA TYR A 552 -8.10 10.10 -15.36
C TYR A 552 -9.36 10.13 -16.23
#